data_AF-A0A932PAE5-F1
#
_entry.id   AF-A0A932PAE5-F1
#
_cell.length_a   1.000
_cell.length_b   1.000
_cell.length_c   1.000
_cell.angle_alpha   90.00
_cell.angle_beta   90.00
_cell.angle_gamma   90.00
#
_symmetry.space_group_name_H-M   'P 1'
#
loop_
_entity.id
_entity.type
_entity.pdbx_description
1 polymer ?
#
loop_
_entity_poly.entity_id
_entity_poly.type
_entity_poly.pdbx_seq_one_letter_code
_entity_poly.pdbx_strand_id
1 'polypeptide(L)'
;MNVSRAKALALLLGVSLPVLAAHAALAQPVAAPGQPLILNSPNLESTVDPALAPKADPAQPPRTKTGGRFEVEELKAPDQEAVGVLDQSQGGLGDGLWRGSQAAVVRQLLPRLPVLPSSRAMRLLERRLLLSAAPAPEGNQGQSPSLLEIRAERLYALGDVDGLSGLLKAAPANLSSPALSRLKIDTYLLAGDTKAACSEAALAAQAAPLDPRLTIFCQIAGGKALEANMALDLMRERKDADHAFIAAAEAMAGTPPAAEERHAFAATARLYAPLVAEIRPAPELAAFAPILARGLYAAGRPETALAWTSLAKADPASAKAAAALWPLARLARPGSDHSPPEFLASWLAAAEGSERRAVMGLEVLQAVGESVPAADWLPLAMGTAGTPGPRPALKAMLRNAAEGVRLGEAVLLSLLALAEVGLDSADPDTVNRVMVALRMVGLDREARDLGTEAALANGL
;
A
#
# COMPACT_ATOMS: atom_id res chain seq x y z
N MET A 1 -23.98 3.90 42.68
CA MET A 1 -22.52 3.63 42.65
C MET A 1 -22.15 3.12 41.25
N ASN A 2 -21.65 3.99 40.37
CA ASN A 2 -21.03 3.63 39.07
C ASN A 2 -20.39 4.89 38.42
N VAL A 3 -19.58 5.63 39.18
CA VAL A 3 -18.92 6.87 38.72
C VAL A 3 -17.43 6.64 38.37
N SER A 4 -16.91 5.42 38.52
CA SER A 4 -15.46 5.18 38.47
C SER A 4 -14.89 4.86 37.08
N ARG A 5 -15.70 4.69 36.03
CA ARG A 5 -15.19 4.40 34.67
C ARG A 5 -15.14 5.63 33.74
N ALA A 6 -15.89 6.69 34.05
CA ALA A 6 -15.89 7.92 33.26
C ALA A 6 -14.64 8.80 33.47
N LYS A 7 -13.93 8.64 34.59
CA LYS A 7 -12.67 9.36 34.86
C LYS A 7 -11.42 8.74 34.22
N ALA A 8 -11.52 7.55 33.64
CA ALA A 8 -10.39 6.89 32.97
C ALA A 8 -10.17 7.38 31.53
N LEU A 9 -11.12 8.13 30.94
CA LEU A 9 -11.01 8.63 29.56
C LEU A 9 -10.36 10.04 29.47
N ALA A 10 -10.13 10.71 30.59
CA ALA A 10 -9.59 12.07 30.64
C ALA A 10 -8.06 12.13 30.89
N LEU A 11 -7.33 11.01 30.80
CA LEU A 11 -5.90 10.93 31.14
C LEU A 11 -4.99 10.47 29.99
N LEU A 12 -5.45 10.54 28.74
CA LEU A 12 -4.67 10.15 27.55
C LEU A 12 -4.02 11.32 26.79
N LEU A 13 -3.96 12.51 27.39
CA LEU A 13 -3.20 13.65 26.88
C LEU A 13 -2.22 14.14 27.95
N GLY A 14 -0.99 13.63 27.87
CA GLY A 14 0.17 14.16 28.58
C GLY A 14 0.45 13.52 29.94
N VAL A 15 1.46 12.65 29.98
CA VAL A 15 2.60 12.60 30.91
C VAL A 15 3.28 11.24 30.73
N SER A 16 4.54 11.27 30.31
CA SER A 16 5.48 10.17 30.31
C SER A 16 5.85 9.81 31.76
N LEU A 17 5.66 8.54 32.14
CA LEU A 17 6.39 7.88 33.23
C LEU A 17 6.40 6.36 32.95
N PRO A 18 7.53 5.67 33.20
CA PRO A 18 7.72 4.28 32.83
C PRO A 18 7.09 3.37 33.89
N VAL A 19 6.38 2.33 33.47
CA VAL A 19 5.92 1.29 34.40
C VAL A 19 6.48 -0.06 33.96
N LEU A 20 7.32 -0.56 34.86
CA LEU A 20 7.90 -1.90 34.89
C LEU A 20 6.85 -3.01 34.77
N ALA A 21 7.33 -4.11 34.20
CA ALA A 21 6.81 -5.46 34.19
C ALA A 21 5.86 -5.86 35.34
N ALA A 22 4.73 -6.47 34.95
CA ALA A 22 4.10 -7.57 35.68
C ALA A 22 3.28 -8.41 34.69
N HIS A 23 3.89 -9.45 34.12
CA HIS A 23 3.18 -10.51 33.42
C HIS A 23 2.53 -11.42 34.47
N ALA A 24 1.24 -11.25 34.73
CA ALA A 24 0.43 -12.25 35.41
C ALA A 24 -0.24 -13.14 34.36
N ALA A 25 0.28 -14.36 34.23
CA ALA A 25 -0.23 -15.39 33.36
C ALA A 25 -1.66 -15.81 33.77
N LEU A 26 -2.62 -15.63 32.86
CA LEU A 26 -3.89 -16.36 32.90
C LEU A 26 -3.72 -17.62 32.04
N ALA A 27 -3.26 -18.69 32.67
CA ALA A 27 -3.27 -20.02 32.07
C ALA A 27 -4.72 -20.55 32.06
N GLN A 28 -5.30 -20.68 30.87
CA GLN A 28 -6.50 -21.50 30.65
C GLN A 28 -6.08 -22.97 30.48
N PRO A 29 -6.84 -23.95 31.00
CA PRO A 29 -6.50 -25.36 30.86
C PRO A 29 -6.69 -25.81 29.40
N VAL A 30 -5.62 -26.34 28.82
CA VAL A 30 -5.59 -26.95 27.49
C VAL A 30 -6.37 -28.26 27.54
N ALA A 31 -7.39 -28.37 26.68
CA ALA A 31 -8.12 -29.61 26.44
C ALA A 31 -7.19 -30.70 25.86
N ALA A 32 -7.38 -31.94 26.31
CA ALA A 32 -6.57 -33.09 25.92
C ALA A 32 -6.52 -33.30 24.40
N PRO A 33 -5.38 -33.76 23.83
CA PRO A 33 -5.28 -34.02 22.40
C PRO A 33 -6.20 -35.19 22.01
N GLY A 34 -7.17 -34.91 21.13
CA GLY A 34 -7.94 -35.93 20.44
C GLY A 34 -7.03 -36.76 19.52
N GLN A 35 -7.36 -38.05 19.38
CA GLN A 35 -6.63 -38.97 18.52
C GLN A 35 -6.63 -38.49 17.05
N PRO A 36 -5.54 -38.68 16.29
CA PRO A 36 -5.49 -38.25 14.90
C PRO A 36 -6.51 -39.02 14.05
N LEU A 37 -7.32 -38.28 13.30
CA LEU A 37 -8.23 -38.83 12.29
C LEU A 37 -7.39 -39.39 11.13
N ILE A 38 -7.46 -40.70 10.90
CA ILE A 38 -6.92 -41.31 9.69
C ILE A 38 -7.95 -41.11 8.57
N LEU A 39 -7.58 -40.34 7.54
CA LEU A 39 -8.38 -40.20 6.32
C LEU A 39 -8.05 -41.37 5.38
N ASN A 40 -8.89 -42.40 5.38
CA ASN A 40 -8.87 -43.41 4.32
C ASN A 40 -9.67 -42.89 3.11
N SER A 41 -8.98 -42.69 1.99
CA SER A 41 -9.62 -42.39 0.70
C SER A 41 -10.43 -43.62 0.21
N PRO A 42 -11.68 -43.44 -0.26
CA PRO A 42 -12.56 -44.56 -0.63
C PRO A 42 -12.25 -45.21 -1.99
N ASN A 43 -11.06 -45.04 -2.55
CA ASN A 43 -10.71 -45.52 -3.90
C ASN A 43 -9.47 -46.42 -3.95
N LEU A 44 -9.27 -47.26 -2.93
CA LEU A 44 -8.32 -48.36 -2.99
C LEU A 44 -9.01 -49.63 -2.51
N GLU A 45 -9.64 -50.32 -3.47
CA GLU A 45 -9.71 -51.78 -3.61
C GLU A 45 -10.93 -52.11 -4.49
N SER A 46 -10.66 -52.43 -5.76
CA SER A 46 -11.54 -53.33 -6.47
C SER A 46 -10.72 -54.58 -6.81
N THR A 47 -11.18 -55.65 -6.21
CA THR A 47 -10.71 -57.03 -6.31
C THR A 47 -10.64 -57.49 -7.76
N VAL A 48 -9.49 -58.02 -8.17
CA VAL A 48 -9.36 -58.77 -9.43
C VAL A 48 -9.86 -60.19 -9.18
N ASP A 49 -11.05 -60.52 -9.68
CA ASP A 49 -11.51 -61.91 -9.81
C ASP A 49 -10.91 -62.54 -11.08
N PRO A 50 -10.21 -63.68 -10.99
CA PRO A 50 -9.57 -64.32 -12.12
C PRO A 50 -10.49 -65.39 -12.72
N ALA A 51 -11.49 -64.99 -13.50
CA ALA A 51 -12.17 -65.91 -14.41
C ALA A 51 -13.01 -65.15 -15.42
N LEU A 52 -12.48 -64.97 -16.63
CA LEU A 52 -13.23 -64.99 -17.91
C LEU A 52 -12.23 -64.76 -19.04
N ALA A 53 -11.93 -65.83 -19.78
CA ALA A 53 -11.13 -65.77 -20.99
C ALA A 53 -11.81 -64.88 -22.05
N PRO A 54 -11.08 -63.99 -22.74
CA PRO A 54 -11.65 -63.26 -23.87
C PRO A 54 -11.73 -64.17 -25.10
N LYS A 55 -12.94 -64.30 -25.66
CA LYS A 55 -13.16 -64.82 -27.00
C LYS A 55 -12.56 -63.85 -28.02
N ALA A 56 -11.88 -64.39 -29.02
CA ALA A 56 -11.31 -63.65 -30.13
C ALA A 56 -12.44 -63.13 -31.06
N ASP A 57 -12.48 -61.81 -31.26
CA ASP A 57 -13.24 -61.19 -32.36
C ASP A 57 -12.36 -61.01 -33.61
N PRO A 58 -12.93 -61.04 -34.83
CA PRO A 58 -12.16 -61.07 -36.07
C PRO A 58 -11.58 -59.70 -36.45
N ALA A 59 -10.49 -59.78 -37.21
CA ALA A 59 -9.63 -58.71 -37.69
C ALA A 59 -10.35 -57.43 -38.19
N GLN A 60 -10.00 -56.30 -37.57
CA GLN A 60 -10.23 -54.96 -38.12
C GLN A 60 -9.08 -54.57 -39.06
N PRO A 61 -9.35 -53.97 -40.23
CA PRO A 61 -8.32 -53.53 -41.17
C PRO A 61 -7.48 -52.39 -40.59
N PRO A 62 -6.23 -52.21 -41.03
CA PRO A 62 -5.23 -51.44 -40.31
C PRO A 62 -5.60 -49.95 -40.30
N ARG A 63 -5.89 -49.43 -39.10
CA ARG A 63 -5.91 -47.97 -38.87
C ARG A 63 -4.48 -47.47 -39.03
N THR A 64 -4.30 -46.58 -39.99
CA THR A 64 -3.08 -45.80 -40.19
C THR A 64 -2.68 -45.15 -38.87
N LYS A 65 -1.45 -45.44 -38.43
CA LYS A 65 -0.81 -44.72 -37.31
C LYS A 65 -0.59 -43.28 -37.76
N THR A 66 -1.53 -42.39 -37.47
CA THR A 66 -1.24 -40.97 -37.41
C THR A 66 -0.41 -40.79 -36.15
N GLY A 67 0.91 -40.74 -36.30
CA GLY A 67 1.80 -40.30 -35.24
C GLY A 67 1.37 -38.88 -34.86
N GLY A 68 0.63 -38.76 -33.77
CA GLY A 68 0.45 -37.50 -33.09
C GLY A 68 1.84 -37.02 -32.71
N ARG A 69 2.36 -36.06 -33.47
CA ARG A 69 3.51 -35.28 -33.04
C ARG A 69 3.06 -34.61 -31.76
N PHE A 70 3.63 -35.03 -30.64
CA PHE A 70 3.67 -34.17 -29.47
C PHE A 70 4.48 -32.95 -29.89
N GLU A 71 3.82 -31.86 -30.27
CA GLU A 71 4.46 -30.56 -30.35
C GLU A 71 4.77 -30.14 -28.92
N VAL A 72 6.01 -30.44 -28.51
CA VAL A 72 6.60 -29.84 -27.32
C VAL A 72 6.92 -28.40 -27.72
N GLU A 73 5.95 -27.51 -27.53
CA GLU A 73 6.21 -26.09 -27.61
C GLU A 73 7.11 -25.74 -26.42
N GLU A 74 8.37 -25.44 -26.69
CA GLU A 74 9.30 -24.97 -25.66
C GLU A 74 8.67 -23.73 -25.01
N LEU A 75 8.37 -23.85 -23.71
CA LEU A 75 7.89 -22.73 -22.90
C LEU A 75 8.91 -21.59 -23.04
N LYS A 76 8.53 -20.54 -23.75
CA LYS A 76 9.34 -19.31 -23.84
C LYS A 76 9.68 -18.87 -22.42
N ALA A 77 10.95 -18.46 -22.22
CA ALA A 77 11.38 -17.88 -20.97
C ALA A 77 10.38 -16.78 -20.54
N PRO A 78 9.98 -16.72 -19.25
CA PRO A 78 9.05 -15.71 -18.78
C PRO A 78 9.53 -14.32 -19.19
N ASP A 79 8.65 -13.51 -19.78
CA ASP A 79 8.95 -12.12 -20.09
C ASP A 79 9.27 -11.40 -18.77
N GLN A 80 10.54 -11.06 -18.59
CA GLN A 80 11.05 -10.43 -17.38
C GLN A 80 10.33 -9.12 -17.07
N GLU A 81 9.80 -8.44 -18.10
CA GLU A 81 9.09 -7.18 -17.94
C GLU A 81 7.69 -7.39 -17.36
N ALA A 82 7.08 -8.56 -17.60
CA ALA A 82 5.72 -8.89 -17.21
C ALA A 82 5.57 -9.48 -15.80
N VAL A 83 6.68 -9.81 -15.16
CA VAL A 83 6.74 -10.42 -13.82
C VAL A 83 6.05 -9.53 -12.80
N GLY A 84 5.27 -10.13 -11.91
CA GLY A 84 4.66 -9.46 -10.76
C GLY A 84 4.18 -10.48 -9.74
N VAL A 85 3.88 -10.02 -8.53
CA VAL A 85 3.38 -10.86 -7.42
C VAL A 85 1.88 -10.70 -7.19
N LEU A 86 1.24 -9.75 -7.86
CA LEU A 86 -0.20 -9.56 -7.85
C LEU A 86 -0.76 -9.82 -9.24
N ASP A 87 -1.46 -10.93 -9.40
CA ASP A 87 -2.37 -11.14 -10.52
C ASP A 87 -3.72 -10.44 -10.27
N GLN A 88 -4.61 -10.42 -11.25
CA GLN A 88 -5.91 -9.75 -11.13
C GLN A 88 -6.79 -10.31 -9.99
N SER A 89 -6.70 -11.61 -9.68
CA SER A 89 -7.46 -12.25 -8.60
C SER A 89 -6.98 -11.82 -7.21
N GLN A 90 -5.69 -11.50 -7.09
CA GLN A 90 -5.04 -10.99 -5.89
C GLN A 90 -5.13 -9.45 -5.78
N GLY A 91 -5.88 -8.81 -6.67
CA GLY A 91 -6.02 -7.36 -6.72
C GLY A 91 -4.91 -6.67 -7.50
N GLY A 92 -4.23 -7.32 -8.43
CA GLY A 92 -3.41 -6.68 -9.46
C GLY A 92 -4.25 -5.82 -10.42
N LEU A 93 -3.59 -5.03 -11.26
CA LEU A 93 -4.25 -4.16 -12.25
C LEU A 93 -4.57 -4.87 -13.58
N GLY A 94 -4.15 -6.14 -13.71
CA GLY A 94 -4.44 -7.02 -14.85
C GLY A 94 -3.64 -6.73 -16.11
N ASP A 95 -3.79 -7.60 -17.12
CA ASP A 95 -3.00 -7.58 -18.36
C ASP A 95 -3.20 -6.30 -19.19
N GLY A 96 -4.32 -5.61 -18.98
CA GLY A 96 -4.65 -4.35 -19.65
C GLY A 96 -3.93 -3.12 -19.08
N LEU A 97 -3.08 -3.28 -18.05
CA LEU A 97 -2.45 -2.17 -17.32
C LEU A 97 -1.83 -1.11 -18.24
N TRP A 98 -1.07 -1.55 -19.24
CA TRP A 98 -0.32 -0.66 -20.13
C TRP A 98 -0.95 -0.45 -21.51
N ARG A 99 -2.21 -0.87 -21.70
CA ARG A 99 -2.91 -0.73 -22.98
C ARG A 99 -3.02 0.74 -23.40
N GLY A 100 -2.51 1.05 -24.59
CA GLY A 100 -2.51 2.41 -25.15
C GLY A 100 -1.44 3.35 -24.57
N SER A 101 -0.60 2.88 -23.65
CA SER A 101 0.52 3.65 -23.09
C SER A 101 1.83 3.35 -23.82
N GLN A 102 2.60 4.41 -24.09
CA GLN A 102 3.91 4.30 -24.74
C GLN A 102 5.01 4.03 -23.71
N ALA A 103 5.93 3.12 -24.00
CA ALA A 103 7.04 2.80 -23.11
C ALA A 103 7.89 4.03 -22.74
N ALA A 104 8.12 4.95 -23.67
CA ALA A 104 8.88 6.19 -23.40
C ALA A 104 8.26 7.02 -22.27
N VAL A 105 6.93 7.18 -22.26
CA VAL A 105 6.20 7.92 -21.21
C VAL A 105 6.30 7.17 -19.89
N VAL A 106 5.96 5.87 -19.88
CA VAL A 106 5.98 5.05 -18.66
C VAL A 106 7.36 5.05 -18.01
N ARG A 107 8.43 4.85 -18.81
CA ARG A 107 9.81 4.83 -18.33
C ARG A 107 10.30 6.18 -17.81
N GLN A 108 9.70 7.29 -18.27
CA GLN A 108 10.00 8.61 -17.74
C GLN A 108 9.25 8.88 -16.42
N LEU A 109 8.00 8.42 -16.28
CA LEU A 109 7.18 8.70 -15.10
C LEU A 109 7.49 7.76 -13.93
N LEU A 110 7.69 6.46 -14.20
CA LEU A 110 7.83 5.43 -13.17
C LEU A 110 8.98 5.69 -12.17
N PRO A 111 10.20 6.11 -12.58
CA PRO A 111 11.27 6.43 -11.63
C PRO A 111 10.98 7.66 -10.74
N ARG A 112 10.05 8.54 -11.17
CA ARG A 112 9.70 9.79 -10.48
C ARG A 112 8.62 9.62 -9.42
N LEU A 113 8.10 8.40 -9.24
CA LEU A 113 7.07 8.14 -8.24
C LEU A 113 7.54 8.56 -6.83
N PRO A 114 6.62 9.10 -6.02
CA PRO A 114 6.93 9.64 -4.70
C PRO A 114 7.44 8.56 -3.74
N VAL A 115 8.52 8.88 -3.01
CA VAL A 115 9.11 8.01 -1.98
C VAL A 115 8.19 7.92 -0.74
N LEU A 116 7.50 9.02 -0.41
CA LEU A 116 6.62 9.13 0.74
C LEU A 116 5.27 9.74 0.32
N PRO A 117 4.37 8.95 -0.31
CA PRO A 117 3.04 9.44 -0.65
C PRO A 117 2.30 9.88 0.63
N SER A 118 1.75 11.10 0.62
CA SER A 118 1.04 11.69 1.77
C SER A 118 -0.34 11.05 2.00
N SER A 119 -0.90 10.42 0.96
CA SER A 119 -2.14 9.66 1.00
C SER A 119 -1.88 8.15 1.15
N ARG A 120 -2.61 7.50 2.06
CA ARG A 120 -2.56 6.04 2.21
C ARG A 120 -3.17 5.36 0.99
N ALA A 121 -4.29 5.85 0.47
CA ALA A 121 -4.90 5.35 -0.77
C ALA A 121 -3.89 5.37 -1.93
N MET A 122 -3.20 6.50 -2.12
CA MET A 122 -2.19 6.63 -3.17
C MET A 122 -0.97 5.73 -2.90
N ARG A 123 -0.51 5.61 -1.64
CA ARG A 123 0.58 4.68 -1.29
C ARG A 123 0.23 3.22 -1.61
N LEU A 124 -0.99 2.80 -1.31
CA LEU A 124 -1.46 1.44 -1.61
C LEU A 124 -1.61 1.22 -3.11
N LEU A 125 -2.08 2.23 -3.85
CA LEU A 125 -2.20 2.18 -5.30
C LEU A 125 -0.82 2.13 -5.98
N GLU A 126 0.17 2.88 -5.49
CA GLU A 126 1.56 2.79 -5.95
C GLU A 126 2.12 1.39 -5.74
N ARG A 127 1.99 0.85 -4.52
CA ARG A 127 2.38 -0.53 -4.23
C ARG A 127 1.71 -1.53 -5.18
N ARG A 128 0.39 -1.38 -5.38
CA ARG A 128 -0.40 -2.23 -6.29
C ARG A 128 0.11 -2.15 -7.72
N LEU A 129 0.42 -0.94 -8.21
CA LEU A 129 0.99 -0.71 -9.54
C LEU A 129 2.34 -1.41 -9.70
N LEU A 130 3.25 -1.23 -8.73
CA LEU A 130 4.61 -1.76 -8.79
C LEU A 130 4.66 -3.30 -8.71
N LEU A 131 3.69 -3.92 -8.04
CA LEU A 131 3.62 -5.37 -7.83
C LEU A 131 2.74 -6.12 -8.84
N SER A 132 1.97 -5.41 -9.68
CA SER A 132 1.08 -6.04 -10.66
C SER A 132 1.86 -6.77 -11.75
N ALA A 133 1.46 -8.00 -12.05
CA ALA A 133 1.89 -8.71 -13.24
C ALA A 133 1.11 -8.17 -14.46
N ALA A 134 1.81 -7.74 -15.49
CA ALA A 134 1.21 -7.22 -16.72
C ALA A 134 2.24 -7.13 -17.86
N PRO A 135 1.87 -7.44 -19.12
CA PRO A 135 2.75 -7.26 -20.28
C PRO A 135 3.28 -5.84 -20.38
N ALA A 136 4.55 -5.68 -20.78
CA ALA A 136 5.16 -4.35 -20.92
C ALA A 136 4.41 -3.42 -21.89
N PRO A 137 4.49 -2.08 -21.71
CA PRO A 137 3.98 -1.14 -22.69
C PRO A 137 4.65 -1.31 -24.06
N GLU A 138 3.94 -0.89 -25.11
CA GLU A 138 4.43 -0.93 -26.48
C GLU A 138 5.73 -0.11 -26.62
N GLY A 139 6.73 -0.70 -27.28
CA GLY A 139 8.05 -0.09 -27.48
C GLY A 139 9.06 -0.32 -26.34
N ASN A 140 8.78 -1.20 -25.37
CA ASN A 140 9.71 -1.48 -24.25
C ASN A 140 10.82 -2.50 -24.58
N GLN A 141 10.78 -3.17 -25.73
CA GLN A 141 11.74 -4.23 -26.07
C GLN A 141 13.19 -3.72 -26.09
N GLY A 142 14.09 -4.47 -25.45
CA GLY A 142 15.53 -4.18 -25.42
C GLY A 142 15.94 -2.94 -24.61
N GLN A 143 15.03 -2.35 -23.83
CA GLN A 143 15.32 -1.17 -23.02
C GLN A 143 16.05 -1.54 -21.72
N SER A 144 17.04 -0.72 -21.35
CA SER A 144 17.78 -0.84 -20.09
C SER A 144 17.70 0.48 -19.30
N PRO A 145 17.54 0.46 -17.95
CA PRO A 145 17.28 -0.72 -17.11
C PRO A 145 15.91 -1.35 -17.40
N SER A 146 15.71 -2.62 -17.05
CA SER A 146 14.41 -3.29 -17.21
C SER A 146 13.31 -2.57 -16.41
N LEU A 147 12.04 -2.67 -16.82
CA LEU A 147 10.93 -2.16 -16.01
C LEU A 147 10.84 -2.87 -14.66
N LEU A 148 11.21 -4.14 -14.59
CA LEU A 148 11.30 -4.87 -13.32
C LEU A 148 12.28 -4.19 -12.37
N GLU A 149 13.47 -3.82 -12.86
CA GLU A 149 14.48 -3.11 -12.06
C GLU A 149 13.97 -1.74 -11.59
N ILE A 150 13.32 -0.96 -12.48
CA ILE A 150 12.73 0.32 -12.08
C ILE A 150 11.66 0.11 -11.00
N ARG A 151 10.80 -0.92 -11.13
CA ARG A 151 9.77 -1.22 -10.12
C ARG A 151 10.39 -1.64 -8.79
N ALA A 152 11.44 -2.45 -8.82
CA ALA A 152 12.18 -2.85 -7.62
C ALA A 152 12.82 -1.63 -6.92
N GLU A 153 13.44 -0.72 -7.66
CA GLU A 153 13.98 0.54 -7.13
C GLU A 153 12.90 1.44 -6.51
N ARG A 154 11.67 1.42 -7.05
CA ARG A 154 10.53 2.15 -6.47
C ARG A 154 9.96 1.49 -5.22
N LEU A 155 9.85 0.16 -5.19
CA LEU A 155 9.44 -0.56 -3.97
C LEU A 155 10.44 -0.35 -2.82
N TYR A 156 11.74 -0.35 -3.14
CA TYR A 156 12.79 -0.03 -2.17
C TYR A 156 12.61 1.38 -1.60
N ALA A 157 12.44 2.38 -2.47
CA ALA A 157 12.23 3.75 -2.04
C ALA A 157 10.93 3.94 -1.24
N LEU A 158 9.87 3.22 -1.60
CA LEU A 158 8.60 3.19 -0.86
C LEU A 158 8.73 2.57 0.54
N GLY A 159 9.85 1.88 0.82
CA GLY A 159 10.07 1.10 2.04
C GLY A 159 9.24 -0.17 2.12
N ASP A 160 8.75 -0.68 0.97
CA ASP A 160 7.97 -1.92 0.91
C ASP A 160 8.88 -3.15 0.75
N VAL A 161 9.54 -3.53 1.84
CA VAL A 161 10.51 -4.64 1.88
C VAL A 161 9.88 -5.97 1.47
N ASP A 162 8.66 -6.24 1.91
CA ASP A 162 7.93 -7.47 1.60
C ASP A 162 7.60 -7.54 0.10
N GLY A 163 7.04 -6.45 -0.45
CA GLY A 163 6.74 -6.36 -1.88
C GLY A 163 8.00 -6.48 -2.75
N LEU A 164 9.07 -5.79 -2.36
CA LEU A 164 10.37 -5.87 -3.03
C LEU A 164 10.93 -7.29 -3.01
N SER A 165 10.94 -7.95 -1.84
CA SER A 165 11.40 -9.33 -1.70
C SER A 165 10.60 -10.30 -2.59
N GLY A 166 9.27 -10.14 -2.60
CA GLY A 166 8.40 -10.92 -3.46
C GLY A 166 8.73 -10.74 -4.95
N LEU A 167 8.87 -9.48 -5.40
CA LEU A 167 9.18 -9.18 -6.80
C LEU A 167 10.56 -9.72 -7.21
N LEU A 168 11.59 -9.53 -6.38
CA LEU A 168 12.94 -10.02 -6.66
C LEU A 168 13.04 -11.55 -6.70
N LYS A 169 12.24 -12.26 -5.89
CA LYS A 169 12.14 -13.72 -5.93
C LYS A 169 11.41 -14.24 -7.18
N ALA A 170 10.45 -13.48 -7.69
CA ALA A 170 9.73 -13.80 -8.92
C ALA A 170 10.52 -13.45 -10.19
N ALA A 171 11.59 -12.65 -10.07
CA ALA A 171 12.42 -12.26 -11.19
C ALA A 171 13.16 -13.47 -11.82
N PRO A 172 13.28 -13.55 -13.17
CA PRO A 172 14.04 -14.58 -13.84
C PRO A 172 15.49 -14.61 -13.39
N ALA A 173 16.05 -15.80 -13.18
CA ALA A 173 17.41 -15.96 -12.67
C ALA A 173 18.51 -15.38 -13.59
N ASN A 174 18.23 -15.26 -14.89
CA ASN A 174 19.12 -14.66 -15.88
C ASN A 174 19.06 -13.12 -15.91
N LEU A 175 18.05 -12.50 -15.28
CA LEU A 175 18.00 -11.06 -15.13
C LEU A 175 18.95 -10.64 -14.01
N SER A 176 20.07 -10.03 -14.39
CA SER A 176 21.10 -9.57 -13.47
C SER A 176 21.62 -8.20 -13.86
N SER A 177 21.82 -7.33 -12.87
CA SER A 177 22.46 -6.03 -13.01
C SER A 177 23.08 -5.64 -11.66
N PRO A 178 24.11 -4.76 -11.64
CA PRO A 178 24.66 -4.27 -10.39
C PRO A 178 23.60 -3.63 -9.46
N ALA A 179 22.61 -2.95 -10.04
CA ALA A 179 21.51 -2.35 -9.29
C ALA A 179 20.59 -3.41 -8.65
N LEU A 180 20.22 -4.46 -9.38
CA LEU A 180 19.42 -5.57 -8.84
C LEU A 180 20.16 -6.34 -7.75
N SER A 181 21.47 -6.56 -7.89
CA SER A 181 22.28 -7.17 -6.83
C SER A 181 22.32 -6.29 -5.58
N ARG A 182 22.50 -4.98 -5.72
CA ARG A 182 22.39 -4.04 -4.58
C ARG A 182 21.03 -4.15 -3.90
N LEU A 183 19.93 -4.11 -4.68
CA LEU A 183 18.58 -4.22 -4.14
C LEU A 183 18.33 -5.55 -3.41
N LYS A 184 18.84 -6.68 -3.93
CA LYS A 184 18.75 -7.98 -3.25
C LYS A 184 19.47 -7.94 -1.90
N ILE A 185 20.70 -7.42 -1.87
CA ILE A 185 21.48 -7.28 -0.64
C ILE A 185 20.72 -6.41 0.37
N ASP A 186 20.28 -5.21 -0.04
CA ASP A 186 19.55 -4.29 0.82
C ASP A 186 18.25 -4.92 1.35
N THR A 187 17.54 -5.67 0.51
CA THR A 187 16.32 -6.40 0.92
C THR A 187 16.61 -7.46 1.97
N TYR A 188 17.67 -8.25 1.81
CA TYR A 188 18.08 -9.25 2.81
C TYR A 188 18.49 -8.60 4.12
N LEU A 189 19.22 -7.48 4.08
CA LEU A 189 19.60 -6.71 5.26
C LEU A 189 18.36 -6.21 6.01
N LEU A 190 17.40 -5.62 5.30
CA LEU A 190 16.15 -5.11 5.88
C LEU A 190 15.25 -6.24 6.44
N ALA A 191 15.31 -7.43 5.85
CA ALA A 191 14.63 -8.62 6.36
C ALA A 191 15.37 -9.31 7.53
N GLY A 192 16.58 -8.86 7.88
CA GLY A 192 17.42 -9.48 8.91
C GLY A 192 18.11 -10.78 8.47
N ASP A 193 18.05 -11.14 7.18
CA ASP A 193 18.74 -12.31 6.64
C ASP A 193 20.20 -11.97 6.28
N THR A 194 21.00 -11.81 7.34
CA THR A 194 22.43 -11.49 7.24
C THR A 194 23.20 -12.50 6.38
N LYS A 195 22.83 -13.79 6.46
CA LYS A 195 23.51 -14.85 5.71
C LYS A 195 23.26 -14.69 4.21
N ALA A 196 22.01 -14.50 3.79
CA ALA A 196 21.67 -14.28 2.39
C ALA A 196 22.31 -12.99 1.87
N ALA A 197 22.23 -11.89 2.64
CA ALA A 197 22.84 -10.61 2.30
C ALA A 197 24.34 -10.75 1.99
N CYS A 198 25.10 -11.39 2.88
CA CYS A 198 26.54 -11.55 2.71
C CYS A 198 26.92 -12.55 1.62
N SER A 199 26.08 -13.55 1.35
CA SER A 199 26.27 -14.45 0.20
C SER A 199 26.09 -13.72 -1.13
N GLU A 200 25.04 -12.90 -1.26
CA GLU A 200 24.80 -12.09 -2.47
C GLU A 200 25.88 -11.02 -2.62
N ALA A 201 26.33 -10.40 -1.52
CA ALA A 201 27.46 -9.45 -1.54
C ALA A 201 28.74 -10.10 -2.07
N ALA A 202 29.08 -11.33 -1.64
CA ALA A 202 30.25 -12.03 -2.15
C ALA A 202 30.18 -12.33 -3.66
N LEU A 203 28.97 -12.54 -4.20
CA LEU A 203 28.76 -12.67 -5.64
C LEU A 203 28.91 -11.32 -6.36
N ALA A 204 28.24 -10.28 -5.84
CA ALA A 204 28.28 -8.93 -6.41
C ALA A 204 29.69 -8.32 -6.44
N ALA A 205 30.51 -8.61 -5.42
CA ALA A 205 31.90 -8.17 -5.32
C ALA A 205 32.79 -8.66 -6.48
N GLN A 206 32.42 -9.74 -7.16
CA GLN A 206 33.14 -10.25 -8.33
C GLN A 206 32.91 -9.37 -9.57
N ALA A 207 31.78 -8.66 -9.63
CA ALA A 207 31.39 -7.83 -10.77
C ALA A 207 31.78 -6.36 -10.57
N ALA A 208 31.66 -5.82 -9.35
CA ALA A 208 31.97 -4.43 -9.04
C ALA A 208 32.43 -4.26 -7.58
N PRO A 209 33.26 -3.23 -7.28
CA PRO A 209 33.58 -2.88 -5.90
C PRO A 209 32.31 -2.57 -5.09
N LEU A 210 32.22 -3.15 -3.90
CA LEU A 210 31.13 -2.89 -2.96
C LEU A 210 31.39 -1.66 -2.10
N ASP A 211 30.32 -1.13 -1.50
CA ASP A 211 30.44 -0.19 -0.39
C ASP A 211 31.27 -0.84 0.75
N PRO A 212 32.33 -0.18 1.24
CA PRO A 212 33.16 -0.71 2.33
C PRO A 212 32.35 -1.01 3.60
N ARG A 213 31.25 -0.29 3.86
CA ARG A 213 30.35 -0.54 5.01
C ARG A 213 29.73 -1.93 4.96
N LEU A 214 29.29 -2.36 3.78
CA LEU A 214 28.75 -3.71 3.57
C LEU A 214 29.81 -4.78 3.79
N THR A 215 31.05 -4.50 3.36
CA THR A 215 32.18 -5.42 3.57
C THR A 215 32.49 -5.60 5.05
N ILE A 216 32.55 -4.49 5.80
CA ILE A 216 32.75 -4.49 7.26
C ILE A 216 31.62 -5.25 7.96
N PHE A 217 30.36 -4.96 7.61
CA PHE A 217 29.20 -5.67 8.14
C PHE A 217 29.32 -7.19 7.95
N CYS A 218 29.67 -7.65 6.76
CA CYS A 218 29.82 -9.08 6.48
C CYS A 218 31.03 -9.74 7.14
N GLN A 219 32.10 -8.98 7.40
CA GLN A 219 33.21 -9.46 8.23
C GLN A 219 32.77 -9.67 9.68
N ILE A 220 32.08 -8.69 10.28
CA ILE A 220 31.57 -8.80 11.65
C ILE A 220 30.59 -9.98 11.76
N ALA A 221 29.63 -10.07 10.84
CA ALA A 221 28.66 -11.16 10.79
C ALA A 221 29.31 -12.55 10.61
N GLY A 222 30.45 -12.60 9.91
CA GLY A 222 31.25 -13.81 9.72
C GLY A 222 32.24 -14.13 10.86
N GLY A 223 32.22 -13.36 11.97
CA GLY A 223 33.13 -13.55 13.10
C GLY A 223 34.54 -12.99 12.90
N LYS A 224 34.78 -12.22 11.83
CA LYS A 224 36.06 -11.57 11.50
C LYS A 224 36.16 -10.18 12.11
N ALA A 225 36.00 -10.11 13.43
CA ALA A 225 35.91 -8.85 14.16
C ALA A 225 37.22 -8.04 14.10
N LEU A 226 38.38 -8.71 14.07
CA LEU A 226 39.68 -8.04 13.99
C LEU A 226 39.87 -7.30 12.66
N GLU A 227 39.54 -7.97 11.55
CA GLU A 227 39.60 -7.39 10.21
C GLU A 227 38.60 -6.23 10.06
N ALA A 228 37.40 -6.40 10.61
CA ALA A 228 36.38 -5.36 10.62
C ALA A 228 36.83 -4.12 11.42
N ASN A 229 37.43 -4.32 12.60
CA ASN A 229 37.90 -3.22 13.44
C ASN A 229 39.01 -2.42 12.74
N MET A 230 39.94 -3.08 12.05
CA MET A 230 40.96 -2.39 11.27
C MET A 230 40.36 -1.55 10.12
N ALA A 231 39.33 -2.07 9.46
CA ALA A 231 38.62 -1.34 8.42
C ALA A 231 37.80 -0.16 8.98
N LEU A 232 37.23 -0.31 10.19
CA LEU A 232 36.56 0.77 10.92
C LEU A 232 37.54 1.87 11.33
N ASP A 233 38.73 1.52 11.83
CA ASP A 233 39.80 2.46 12.17
C ASP A 233 40.16 3.33 10.96
N LEU A 234 40.34 2.71 9.79
CA LEU A 234 40.59 3.43 8.54
C LEU A 234 39.41 4.35 8.14
N MET A 235 38.18 3.94 8.40
CA MET A 235 36.98 4.73 8.10
C MET A 235 36.89 5.98 8.98
N ARG A 236 37.35 5.94 10.24
CA ARG A 236 37.36 7.08 11.16
C ARG A 236 38.29 8.21 10.71
N GLU A 237 39.40 7.87 10.07
CA GLU A 237 40.39 8.85 9.58
C GLU A 237 39.91 9.65 8.36
N ARG A 238 38.76 9.28 7.78
CA ARG A 238 38.17 9.99 6.65
C ARG A 238 37.37 11.20 7.10
N LYS A 239 37.47 12.30 6.35
CA LYS A 239 36.69 13.52 6.59
C LYS A 239 35.17 13.34 6.43
N ASP A 240 34.74 12.30 5.71
CA ASP A 240 33.35 11.94 5.41
C ASP A 240 32.89 10.68 6.16
N ALA A 241 33.45 10.42 7.35
CA ALA A 241 33.14 9.23 8.14
C ALA A 241 31.65 9.16 8.56
N ASP A 242 31.03 8.01 8.30
CA ASP A 242 29.67 7.71 8.75
C ASP A 242 29.71 7.22 10.21
N HIS A 243 29.69 8.18 11.15
CA HIS A 243 29.77 7.90 12.58
C HIS A 243 28.62 7.03 13.11
N ALA A 244 27.43 7.11 12.50
CA ALA A 244 26.29 6.29 12.87
C ALA A 244 26.54 4.81 12.50
N PHE A 245 27.06 4.56 11.29
CA PHE A 245 27.47 3.22 10.89
C PHE A 245 28.58 2.67 11.79
N ILE A 246 29.62 3.48 12.09
CA ILE A 246 30.74 3.07 12.94
C ILE A 246 30.24 2.63 14.33
N ALA A 247 29.38 3.44 14.97
CA ALA A 247 28.81 3.10 16.27
C ALA A 247 27.97 1.82 16.23
N ALA A 248 27.18 1.62 15.17
CA ALA A 248 26.39 0.40 14.98
C ALA A 248 27.29 -0.84 14.76
N ALA A 249 28.36 -0.71 13.99
CA ALA A 249 29.32 -1.78 13.72
C ALA A 249 30.09 -2.18 14.98
N GLU A 250 30.52 -1.21 15.80
CA GLU A 250 31.15 -1.47 17.10
C GLU A 250 30.19 -2.19 18.05
N ALA A 251 28.91 -1.82 18.03
CA ALA A 251 27.87 -2.54 18.78
C ALA A 251 27.70 -3.99 18.35
N MET A 252 27.71 -4.25 17.05
CA MET A 252 27.71 -5.62 16.53
C MET A 252 28.99 -6.39 16.87
N ALA A 253 30.13 -5.70 17.01
CA ALA A 253 31.41 -6.26 17.41
C ALA A 253 31.58 -6.44 18.93
N GLY A 254 30.57 -6.07 19.74
CA GLY A 254 30.54 -6.29 21.19
C GLY A 254 30.64 -5.04 22.08
N THR A 255 30.64 -3.84 21.50
CA THR A 255 30.72 -2.56 22.23
C THR A 255 29.31 -2.01 22.52
N PRO A 256 28.83 -1.93 23.78
CA PRO A 256 27.45 -1.54 24.06
C PRO A 256 27.11 -0.14 23.48
N PRO A 257 26.01 -0.01 22.71
CA PRO A 257 25.62 1.25 22.11
C PRO A 257 25.09 2.23 23.18
N ALA A 258 25.21 3.53 22.92
CA ALA A 258 24.45 4.53 23.66
C ALA A 258 22.95 4.39 23.33
N ALA A 259 22.10 4.55 24.35
CA ALA A 259 20.65 4.45 24.18
C ALA A 259 20.10 5.64 23.40
N GLU A 260 19.41 5.40 22.30
CA GLU A 260 18.63 6.41 21.59
C GLU A 260 17.14 6.04 21.53
N GLU A 261 16.31 7.03 21.83
CA GLU A 261 14.86 6.94 21.91
C GLU A 261 14.22 7.01 20.51
N ARG A 262 13.28 6.11 20.25
CA ARG A 262 12.44 6.14 19.04
C ARG A 262 11.13 6.88 19.33
N HIS A 263 10.92 8.03 18.72
CA HIS A 263 9.61 8.68 18.69
C HIS A 263 8.80 8.16 17.49
N ALA A 264 7.65 7.52 17.75
CA ALA A 264 6.70 7.10 16.71
C ALA A 264 5.24 7.29 17.16
N PHE A 265 4.83 8.55 17.31
CA PHE A 265 3.45 8.91 17.69
C PHE A 265 2.41 8.47 16.63
N ALA A 266 2.73 8.59 15.34
CA ALA A 266 1.81 8.24 14.25
C ALA A 266 1.62 6.71 14.05
N ALA A 267 2.64 5.91 14.33
CA ALA A 267 2.54 4.45 14.32
C ALA A 267 1.67 3.94 15.49
N THR A 268 1.76 4.62 16.63
CA THR A 268 1.01 4.33 17.85
C THR A 268 -0.50 4.56 17.65
N ALA A 269 -0.92 5.63 16.96
CA ALA A 269 -2.34 5.87 16.68
C ALA A 269 -2.97 4.82 15.74
N ARG A 270 -2.22 4.31 14.76
CA ARG A 270 -2.68 3.24 13.86
C ARG A 270 -2.75 1.88 14.56
N LEU A 271 -1.81 1.63 15.48
CA LEU A 271 -1.79 0.42 16.29
C LEU A 271 -3.10 0.21 17.07
N TYR A 272 -3.72 1.29 17.54
CA TYR A 272 -4.95 1.22 18.34
C TYR A 272 -6.26 1.28 17.53
N ALA A 273 -6.21 1.46 16.21
CA ALA A 273 -7.43 1.53 15.37
C ALA A 273 -8.33 0.28 15.47
N PRO A 274 -7.81 -0.96 15.54
CA PRO A 274 -8.64 -2.15 15.78
C PRO A 274 -9.36 -2.10 17.13
N LEU A 275 -8.71 -1.61 18.18
CA LEU A 275 -9.27 -1.51 19.52
C LEU A 275 -10.44 -0.51 19.57
N VAL A 276 -10.36 0.59 18.83
CA VAL A 276 -11.46 1.58 18.71
C VAL A 276 -12.64 0.99 17.93
N ALA A 277 -12.38 0.14 16.93
CA ALA A 277 -13.43 -0.48 16.13
C ALA A 277 -14.29 -1.50 16.91
N GLU A 278 -13.81 -2.00 18.04
CA GLU A 278 -14.57 -2.91 18.92
C GLU A 278 -15.58 -2.19 19.82
N ILE A 279 -15.47 -0.86 19.96
CA ILE A 279 -16.39 -0.08 20.79
C ILE A 279 -17.76 -0.03 20.10
N ARG A 280 -18.79 -0.55 20.75
CA ARG A 280 -20.16 -0.53 20.24
C ARG A 280 -20.82 0.83 20.52
N PRO A 281 -21.57 1.40 19.56
CA PRO A 281 -22.39 2.60 19.80
C PRO A 281 -23.38 2.35 20.93
N ALA A 282 -23.43 3.26 21.89
CA ALA A 282 -24.36 3.24 23.01
C ALA A 282 -24.80 4.68 23.34
N PRO A 283 -26.03 4.92 23.83
CA PRO A 283 -26.55 6.27 24.10
C PRO A 283 -25.64 7.12 24.99
N GLU A 284 -24.95 6.50 25.94
CA GLU A 284 -24.03 7.18 26.87
C GLU A 284 -22.78 7.74 26.18
N LEU A 285 -22.49 7.26 24.96
CA LEU A 285 -21.37 7.67 24.13
C LEU A 285 -21.78 8.66 23.02
N ALA A 286 -23.04 9.12 23.01
CA ALA A 286 -23.55 9.99 21.95
C ALA A 286 -22.71 11.26 21.75
N ALA A 287 -22.24 11.88 22.83
CA ALA A 287 -21.36 13.05 22.77
C ALA A 287 -20.00 12.78 22.10
N PHE A 288 -19.53 11.52 22.10
CA PHE A 288 -18.29 11.10 21.43
C PHE A 288 -18.54 10.53 20.03
N ALA A 289 -19.80 10.33 19.65
CA ALA A 289 -20.16 9.70 18.39
C ALA A 289 -19.59 10.44 17.15
N PRO A 290 -19.53 11.78 17.10
CA PRO A 290 -18.91 12.47 15.97
C PRO A 290 -17.42 12.16 15.78
N ILE A 291 -16.63 12.19 16.86
CA ILE A 291 -15.18 11.96 16.79
C ILE A 291 -14.87 10.49 16.50
N LEU A 292 -15.67 9.56 17.04
CA LEU A 292 -15.53 8.13 16.77
C LEU A 292 -15.90 7.80 15.32
N ALA A 293 -16.99 8.37 14.79
CA ALA A 293 -17.35 8.22 13.39
C ALA A 293 -16.25 8.74 12.45
N ARG A 294 -15.71 9.94 12.72
CA ARG A 294 -14.60 10.52 11.95
C ARG A 294 -13.35 9.63 11.97
N GLY A 295 -12.98 9.11 13.14
CA GLY A 295 -11.87 8.17 13.28
C GLY A 295 -12.07 6.86 12.49
N LEU A 296 -13.29 6.34 12.45
CA LEU A 296 -13.62 5.13 11.70
C LEU A 296 -13.65 5.35 10.19
N TYR A 297 -14.12 6.50 9.70
CA TYR A 297 -13.95 6.88 8.29
C TYR A 297 -12.46 7.00 7.93
N ALA A 298 -11.65 7.64 8.78
CA ALA A 298 -10.20 7.72 8.61
C ALA A 298 -9.50 6.36 8.60
N ALA A 299 -10.05 5.38 9.34
CA ALA A 299 -9.55 4.01 9.38
C ALA A 299 -10.04 3.13 8.21
N GLY A 300 -10.86 3.67 7.28
CA GLY A 300 -11.47 2.89 6.20
C GLY A 300 -12.45 1.84 6.73
N ARG A 301 -13.27 2.19 7.73
CA ARG A 301 -14.31 1.36 8.35
C ARG A 301 -15.69 2.02 8.23
N PRO A 302 -16.20 2.26 7.01
CA PRO A 302 -17.42 3.04 6.80
C PRO A 302 -18.66 2.40 7.43
N GLU A 303 -18.80 1.09 7.39
CA GLU A 303 -19.96 0.39 7.97
C GLU A 303 -20.07 0.63 9.47
N THR A 304 -18.94 0.56 10.19
CA THR A 304 -18.90 0.87 11.62
C THR A 304 -19.14 2.36 11.86
N ALA A 305 -18.58 3.24 11.02
CA ALA A 305 -18.73 4.69 11.13
C ALA A 305 -20.19 5.15 10.95
N LEU A 306 -20.98 4.48 10.11
CA LEU A 306 -22.39 4.79 9.86
C LEU A 306 -23.25 4.61 11.11
N ALA A 307 -22.97 3.59 11.92
CA ALA A 307 -23.69 3.38 13.19
C ALA A 307 -23.42 4.52 14.19
N TRP A 308 -22.17 5.00 14.27
CA TRP A 308 -21.81 6.16 15.08
C TRP A 308 -22.39 7.48 14.52
N THR A 309 -22.43 7.63 13.21
CA THR A 309 -23.07 8.79 12.56
C THR A 309 -24.57 8.83 12.87
N SER A 310 -25.23 7.68 12.88
CA SER A 310 -26.66 7.57 13.21
C SER A 310 -26.93 7.92 14.67
N LEU A 311 -26.07 7.47 15.60
CA LEU A 311 -26.13 7.85 17.00
C LEU A 311 -25.92 9.37 17.19
N ALA A 312 -24.95 9.96 16.51
CA ALA A 312 -24.68 11.40 16.57
C ALA A 312 -25.86 12.24 16.06
N LYS A 313 -26.60 11.76 15.04
CA LYS A 313 -27.79 12.43 14.51
C LYS A 313 -28.98 12.38 15.47
N ALA A 314 -29.11 11.31 16.24
CA ALA A 314 -30.22 11.13 17.18
C ALA A 314 -30.09 11.99 18.44
N ASP A 315 -28.88 12.45 18.77
CA ASP A 315 -28.59 13.29 19.94
C ASP A 315 -28.66 14.79 19.59
N PRO A 316 -29.54 15.59 20.21
CA PRO A 316 -29.65 17.02 19.94
C PRO A 316 -28.35 17.80 20.15
N ALA A 317 -27.52 17.39 21.12
CA ALA A 317 -26.25 18.06 21.41
C ALA A 317 -25.20 17.82 20.31
N SER A 318 -25.28 16.68 19.61
CA SER A 318 -24.33 16.27 18.58
C SER A 318 -24.84 16.46 17.15
N ALA A 319 -26.12 16.81 16.96
CA ALA A 319 -26.77 16.91 15.64
C ALA A 319 -26.03 17.84 14.66
N LYS A 320 -25.54 19.01 15.11
CA LYS A 320 -24.74 19.92 14.27
C LYS A 320 -23.41 19.30 13.85
N ALA A 321 -22.71 18.62 14.77
CA ALA A 321 -21.47 17.92 14.47
C ALA A 321 -21.71 16.69 13.56
N ALA A 322 -22.88 16.07 13.65
CA ALA A 322 -23.29 14.97 12.78
C ALA A 322 -23.51 15.41 11.33
N ALA A 323 -23.98 16.65 11.10
CA ALA A 323 -24.10 17.23 9.75
C ALA A 323 -22.72 17.39 9.09
N ALA A 324 -21.67 17.69 9.86
CA ALA A 324 -20.30 17.79 9.35
C ALA A 324 -19.75 16.45 8.80
N LEU A 325 -20.30 15.32 9.23
CA LEU A 325 -19.89 13.98 8.78
C LEU A 325 -20.49 13.58 7.42
N TRP A 326 -21.48 14.33 6.89
CA TRP A 326 -22.17 13.93 5.66
C TRP A 326 -21.22 13.73 4.47
N PRO A 327 -20.24 14.62 4.18
CA PRO A 327 -19.32 14.39 3.07
C PRO A 327 -18.48 13.13 3.25
N LEU A 328 -17.99 12.85 4.46
CA LEU A 328 -17.24 11.62 4.75
C LEU A 328 -18.10 10.36 4.51
N ALA A 329 -19.36 10.39 4.95
CA ALA A 329 -20.31 9.31 4.68
C ALA A 329 -20.59 9.16 3.18
N ARG A 330 -20.70 10.28 2.43
CA ARG A 330 -20.97 10.27 1.00
C ARG A 330 -19.80 9.71 0.19
N LEU A 331 -18.58 10.11 0.54
CA LEU A 331 -17.34 9.64 -0.07
C LEU A 331 -17.14 8.14 0.17
N ALA A 332 -17.34 7.69 1.41
CA ALA A 332 -17.06 6.31 1.81
C ALA A 332 -18.12 5.29 1.34
N ARG A 333 -19.30 5.72 0.86
CA ARG A 333 -20.31 4.83 0.28
C ARG A 333 -20.19 4.75 -1.26
N PRO A 334 -20.04 3.55 -1.84
CA PRO A 334 -20.17 3.38 -3.28
C PRO A 334 -21.62 3.65 -3.73
N GLY A 335 -21.78 4.32 -4.87
CA GLY A 335 -23.10 4.62 -5.45
C GLY A 335 -23.22 6.03 -6.04
N SER A 336 -24.10 6.15 -7.03
CA SER A 336 -24.38 7.38 -7.80
C SER A 336 -25.69 8.07 -7.41
N ASP A 337 -26.36 7.61 -6.35
CA ASP A 337 -27.57 8.27 -5.87
C ASP A 337 -27.23 9.68 -5.40
N HIS A 338 -27.95 10.65 -5.93
CA HIS A 338 -27.79 12.04 -5.53
C HIS A 338 -28.32 12.21 -4.11
N SER A 339 -27.57 12.94 -3.30
CA SER A 339 -28.06 13.34 -1.99
C SER A 339 -29.18 14.37 -2.16
N PRO A 340 -30.21 14.37 -1.32
CA PRO A 340 -31.17 15.45 -1.31
C PRO A 340 -30.47 16.82 -1.07
N PRO A 341 -30.86 17.91 -1.77
CA PRO A 341 -30.15 19.20 -1.72
C PRO A 341 -29.97 19.77 -0.30
N GLU A 342 -30.87 19.46 0.62
CA GLU A 342 -30.81 19.91 2.01
C GLU A 342 -29.58 19.40 2.78
N PHE A 343 -29.00 18.27 2.40
CA PHE A 343 -27.79 17.76 3.04
C PHE A 343 -26.58 18.64 2.75
N LEU A 344 -26.43 19.07 1.48
CA LEU A 344 -25.37 19.97 1.06
C LEU A 344 -25.51 21.32 1.77
N ALA A 345 -26.72 21.90 1.77
CA ALA A 345 -27.00 23.16 2.45
C ALA A 345 -26.71 23.08 3.96
N SER A 346 -27.13 21.99 4.62
CA SER A 346 -26.87 21.78 6.06
C SER A 346 -25.39 21.63 6.37
N TRP A 347 -24.64 20.94 5.50
CA TRP A 347 -23.19 20.82 5.66
C TRP A 347 -22.47 22.15 5.42
N LEU A 348 -22.81 22.91 4.37
CA LEU A 348 -22.22 24.23 4.11
C LEU A 348 -22.42 25.18 5.29
N ALA A 349 -23.63 25.21 5.87
CA ALA A 349 -23.91 25.98 7.09
C ALA A 349 -23.10 25.49 8.32
N ALA A 350 -22.79 24.19 8.39
CA ALA A 350 -21.93 23.64 9.45
C ALA A 350 -20.43 23.87 9.19
N ALA A 351 -20.03 24.02 7.92
CA ALA A 351 -18.65 24.20 7.47
C ALA A 351 -18.17 25.67 7.49
N GLU A 352 -19.04 26.61 7.89
CA GLU A 352 -18.74 28.04 8.01
C GLU A 352 -17.39 28.33 8.70
N GLY A 353 -16.68 29.33 8.19
CA GLY A 353 -15.41 29.82 8.77
C GLY A 353 -14.13 29.29 8.11
N SER A 354 -14.21 28.45 7.06
CA SER A 354 -13.04 28.07 6.26
C SER A 354 -13.38 27.90 4.78
N GLU A 355 -13.00 28.90 3.97
CA GLU A 355 -13.18 28.89 2.51
C GLU A 355 -12.52 27.66 1.88
N ARG A 356 -11.29 27.33 2.28
CA ARG A 356 -10.57 26.14 1.81
C ARG A 356 -11.30 24.84 2.13
N ARG A 357 -11.85 24.69 3.34
CA ARG A 357 -12.61 23.50 3.74
C ARG A 357 -13.86 23.33 2.87
N ALA A 358 -14.57 24.43 2.62
CA ALA A 358 -15.74 24.42 1.75
C ALA A 358 -15.36 24.04 0.31
N VAL A 359 -14.34 24.69 -0.28
CA VAL A 359 -13.86 24.36 -1.63
C VAL A 359 -13.43 22.90 -1.72
N MET A 360 -12.56 22.42 -0.83
CA MET A 360 -12.12 21.02 -0.84
C MET A 360 -13.30 20.05 -0.72
N GLY A 361 -14.25 20.32 0.18
CA GLY A 361 -15.44 19.49 0.35
C GLY A 361 -16.31 19.42 -0.90
N LEU A 362 -16.55 20.55 -1.56
CA LEU A 362 -17.31 20.59 -2.81
C LEU A 362 -16.58 19.88 -3.95
N GLU A 363 -15.26 20.07 -4.06
CA GLU A 363 -14.41 19.43 -5.07
C GLU A 363 -14.45 17.89 -4.94
N VAL A 364 -14.24 17.33 -3.73
CA VAL A 364 -14.27 15.87 -3.55
C VAL A 364 -15.67 15.28 -3.72
N LEU A 365 -16.72 16.02 -3.37
CA LEU A 365 -18.12 15.62 -3.58
C LEU A 365 -18.49 15.60 -5.06
N GLN A 366 -18.15 16.65 -5.80
CA GLN A 366 -18.34 16.70 -7.25
C GLN A 366 -17.56 15.57 -7.94
N ALA A 367 -16.34 15.29 -7.49
CA ALA A 367 -15.52 14.23 -8.05
C ALA A 367 -16.14 12.83 -7.89
N VAL A 368 -16.98 12.58 -6.88
CA VAL A 368 -17.76 11.32 -6.73
C VAL A 368 -19.14 11.37 -7.39
N GLY A 369 -19.46 12.46 -8.09
CA GLY A 369 -20.70 12.65 -8.85
C GLY A 369 -21.84 13.30 -8.07
N GLU A 370 -21.58 13.92 -6.92
CA GLU A 370 -22.60 14.72 -6.22
C GLU A 370 -22.91 15.99 -7.01
N SER A 371 -24.19 16.35 -7.09
CA SER A 371 -24.59 17.57 -7.79
C SER A 371 -24.33 18.77 -6.88
N VAL A 372 -23.41 19.64 -7.30
CA VAL A 372 -23.11 20.89 -6.61
C VAL A 372 -23.64 22.06 -7.45
N PRO A 373 -24.73 22.72 -7.02
CA PRO A 373 -25.27 23.91 -7.69
C PRO A 373 -24.24 25.04 -7.86
N ALA A 374 -24.33 25.78 -8.98
CA ALA A 374 -23.46 26.94 -9.23
C ALA A 374 -23.58 28.03 -8.14
N ALA A 375 -24.76 28.12 -7.50
CA ALA A 375 -24.99 29.06 -6.40
C ALA A 375 -24.08 28.81 -5.19
N ASP A 376 -23.70 27.54 -4.95
CA ASP A 376 -22.82 27.18 -3.82
C ASP A 376 -21.33 27.45 -4.13
N TRP A 377 -20.96 27.47 -5.42
CA TRP A 377 -19.63 27.86 -5.86
C TRP A 377 -19.39 29.37 -5.88
N LEU A 378 -20.44 30.15 -6.16
CA LEU A 378 -20.32 31.59 -6.41
C LEU A 378 -19.63 32.38 -5.27
N PRO A 379 -19.96 32.16 -3.98
CA PRO A 379 -19.28 32.86 -2.88
C PRO A 379 -17.79 32.51 -2.79
N LEU A 380 -17.43 31.26 -3.09
CA LEU A 380 -16.05 30.75 -3.03
C LEU A 380 -15.22 31.24 -4.21
N ALA A 381 -15.81 31.32 -5.41
CA ALA A 381 -15.15 31.84 -6.61
C ALA A 381 -14.81 33.33 -6.51
N MET A 382 -15.59 34.08 -5.72
CA MET A 382 -15.36 35.49 -5.42
C MET A 382 -14.52 35.72 -4.15
N GLY A 383 -14.06 34.64 -3.52
CA GLY A 383 -13.27 34.65 -2.29
C GLY A 383 -11.81 35.04 -2.53
N THR A 384 -10.98 34.86 -1.51
CA THR A 384 -9.57 35.30 -1.52
C THR A 384 -8.57 34.18 -1.34
N ALA A 385 -9.03 32.94 -1.13
CA ALA A 385 -8.15 31.79 -0.94
C ALA A 385 -7.56 31.33 -2.28
N GLY A 386 -6.33 31.75 -2.58
CA GLY A 386 -5.57 31.24 -3.72
C GLY A 386 -4.58 30.14 -3.31
N THR A 387 -4.71 28.94 -3.87
CA THR A 387 -3.61 27.96 -3.93
C THR A 387 -2.96 27.99 -5.31
N PRO A 388 -1.65 27.69 -5.42
CA PRO A 388 -1.03 27.42 -6.70
C PRO A 388 -1.82 26.30 -7.41
N GLY A 389 -2.39 26.61 -8.58
CA GLY A 389 -3.18 25.66 -9.34
C GLY A 389 -2.35 24.51 -9.91
N PRO A 390 -3.00 23.53 -10.57
CA PRO A 390 -2.32 22.37 -11.11
C PRO A 390 -1.29 22.75 -12.17
N ARG A 391 -0.18 22.00 -12.24
CA ARG A 391 0.79 22.08 -13.34
C ARG A 391 0.07 21.83 -14.68
N PRO A 392 -0.03 22.81 -15.61
CA PRO A 392 -0.90 22.69 -16.78
C PRO A 392 -0.59 21.50 -17.69
N ALA A 393 0.70 21.20 -17.91
CA ALA A 393 1.13 20.06 -18.70
C ALA A 393 0.74 18.72 -18.05
N LEU A 394 0.94 18.59 -16.74
CA LEU A 394 0.56 17.39 -16.00
C LEU A 394 -0.96 17.18 -16.00
N LYS A 395 -1.73 18.27 -15.83
CA LYS A 395 -3.19 18.28 -15.95
C LYS A 395 -3.65 17.78 -17.33
N ALA A 396 -3.05 18.28 -18.40
CA ALA A 396 -3.37 17.84 -19.75
C ALA A 396 -3.03 16.36 -19.97
N MET A 397 -1.87 15.91 -19.50
CA MET A 397 -1.47 14.50 -19.58
C MET A 397 -2.45 13.59 -18.83
N LEU A 398 -2.80 13.94 -17.58
CA LEU A 398 -3.72 13.14 -16.75
C LEU A 398 -5.09 13.02 -17.41
N ARG A 399 -5.64 14.13 -17.92
CA ARG A 399 -6.91 14.13 -18.63
C ARG A 399 -6.85 13.21 -19.86
N ASN A 400 -5.83 13.37 -20.71
CA ASN A 400 -5.69 12.56 -21.92
C ASN A 400 -5.49 11.06 -21.58
N ALA A 401 -4.84 10.74 -20.46
CA ALA A 401 -4.70 9.35 -20.02
C ALA A 401 -6.04 8.76 -19.56
N ALA A 402 -6.81 9.52 -18.77
CA ALA A 402 -8.12 9.11 -18.28
C ALA A 402 -9.16 8.98 -19.40
N GLU A 403 -9.27 9.96 -20.30
CA GLU A 403 -10.18 9.94 -21.45
C GLU A 403 -9.84 8.80 -22.43
N GLY A 404 -8.54 8.51 -22.60
CA GLY A 404 -8.08 7.35 -23.37
C GLY A 404 -8.18 6.01 -22.62
N VAL A 405 -8.69 5.99 -21.39
CA VAL A 405 -8.81 4.80 -20.51
C VAL A 405 -7.47 4.06 -20.36
N ARG A 406 -6.37 4.82 -20.33
CA ARG A 406 -4.99 4.30 -20.18
C ARG A 406 -4.68 4.11 -18.70
N LEU A 407 -5.13 2.99 -18.14
CA LEU A 407 -5.11 2.69 -16.69
C LEU A 407 -3.76 2.98 -16.03
N GLY A 408 -2.67 2.35 -16.47
CA GLY A 408 -1.36 2.50 -15.84
C GLY A 408 -0.80 3.91 -15.92
N GLU A 409 -0.98 4.59 -17.04
CA GLU A 409 -0.54 5.98 -17.22
C GLU A 409 -1.37 6.96 -16.39
N ALA A 410 -2.70 6.77 -16.30
CA ALA A 410 -3.55 7.58 -15.43
C ALA A 410 -3.16 7.41 -13.95
N VAL A 411 -2.83 6.20 -13.52
CA VAL A 411 -2.34 5.92 -12.16
C VAL A 411 -0.99 6.61 -11.91
N LEU A 412 -0.02 6.47 -12.82
CA LEU A 412 1.29 7.14 -12.71
C LEU A 412 1.15 8.66 -12.58
N LEU A 413 0.33 9.27 -13.43
CA LEU A 413 0.11 10.72 -13.44
C LEU A 413 -0.64 11.19 -12.19
N SER A 414 -1.57 10.37 -11.67
CA SER A 414 -2.28 10.63 -10.41
C SER A 414 -1.33 10.64 -9.21
N LEU A 415 -0.40 9.69 -9.14
CA LEU A 415 0.63 9.62 -8.11
C LEU A 415 1.55 10.84 -8.15
N LEU A 416 1.99 11.24 -9.36
CA LEU A 416 2.85 12.40 -9.56
C LEU A 416 2.16 13.74 -9.30
N ALA A 417 0.85 13.83 -9.54
CA ALA A 417 0.07 15.03 -9.28
C ALA A 417 0.00 15.35 -7.77
N LEU A 418 0.08 14.34 -6.90
CA LEU A 418 -0.02 14.47 -5.45
C LEU A 418 1.30 14.23 -4.71
N ALA A 419 2.42 14.10 -5.43
CA ALA A 419 3.71 13.68 -4.88
C ALA A 419 4.38 14.72 -3.97
N GLU A 420 4.16 16.02 -4.21
CA GLU A 420 4.99 17.09 -3.64
C GLU A 420 4.38 17.75 -2.39
N VAL A 421 3.11 17.45 -2.07
CA VAL A 421 2.36 18.18 -1.03
C VAL A 421 1.48 17.24 -0.22
N GLY A 422 1.36 17.49 1.09
CA GLY A 422 0.36 16.85 1.93
C GLY A 422 -1.07 17.20 1.48
N LEU A 423 -2.04 16.29 1.70
CA LEU A 423 -3.43 16.54 1.28
C LEU A 423 -4.07 17.76 1.97
N ASP A 424 -3.55 18.17 3.12
CA ASP A 424 -3.90 19.38 3.85
C ASP A 424 -3.54 20.66 3.06
N SER A 425 -2.50 20.59 2.24
CA SER A 425 -1.94 21.70 1.47
C SER A 425 -2.10 21.53 -0.05
N ALA A 426 -2.56 20.36 -0.51
CA ALA A 426 -2.80 20.07 -1.93
C ALA A 426 -3.87 20.98 -2.53
N ASP A 427 -3.71 21.33 -3.80
CA ASP A 427 -4.67 22.14 -4.54
C ASP A 427 -6.00 21.37 -4.74
N PRO A 428 -7.16 21.93 -4.37
CA PRO A 428 -8.45 21.23 -4.47
C PRO A 428 -8.81 20.75 -5.88
N ASP A 429 -8.55 21.56 -6.92
CA ASP A 429 -8.80 21.18 -8.34
C ASP A 429 -7.90 19.99 -8.74
N THR A 430 -6.66 19.95 -8.25
CA THR A 430 -5.76 18.81 -8.46
C THR A 430 -6.32 17.52 -7.83
N VAL A 431 -6.82 17.58 -6.59
CA VAL A 431 -7.42 16.42 -5.90
C VAL A 431 -8.66 15.92 -6.66
N ASN A 432 -9.57 16.82 -7.03
CA ASN A 432 -10.75 16.48 -7.84
C ASN A 432 -10.36 15.76 -9.13
N ARG A 433 -9.43 16.32 -9.90
CA ARG A 433 -9.00 15.75 -11.19
C ARG A 433 -8.41 14.37 -11.04
N VAL A 434 -7.61 14.13 -10.00
CA VAL A 434 -7.07 12.81 -9.71
C VAL A 434 -8.20 11.84 -9.39
N MET A 435 -9.14 12.21 -8.53
CA MET A 435 -10.30 11.38 -8.21
C MET A 435 -11.13 11.04 -9.47
N VAL A 436 -11.43 12.03 -10.30
CA VAL A 436 -12.17 11.83 -11.57
C VAL A 436 -11.40 10.91 -12.51
N ALA A 437 -10.10 11.13 -12.69
CA ALA A 437 -9.26 10.31 -13.55
C ALA A 437 -9.22 8.85 -13.08
N LEU A 438 -9.04 8.61 -11.78
CA LEU A 438 -9.07 7.27 -11.19
C LEU A 438 -10.43 6.57 -11.41
N ARG A 439 -11.54 7.28 -11.22
CA ARG A 439 -12.89 6.74 -11.48
C ARG A 439 -13.09 6.37 -12.95
N MET A 440 -12.62 7.20 -13.88
CA MET A 440 -12.73 6.94 -15.33
C MET A 440 -11.99 5.68 -15.76
N VAL A 441 -10.88 5.33 -15.09
CA VAL A 441 -10.12 4.10 -15.35
C VAL A 441 -10.55 2.91 -14.47
N GLY A 442 -11.67 3.02 -13.76
CA GLY A 442 -12.26 1.92 -12.99
C GLY A 442 -11.75 1.78 -11.55
N LEU A 443 -11.00 2.76 -11.03
CA LEU A 443 -10.47 2.79 -9.66
C LEU A 443 -11.34 3.65 -8.74
N ASP A 444 -12.66 3.41 -8.74
CA ASP A 444 -13.63 4.22 -7.98
C ASP A 444 -13.42 4.12 -6.46
N ARG A 445 -12.98 2.95 -5.97
CA ARG A 445 -12.67 2.76 -4.56
C ARG A 445 -11.47 3.60 -4.13
N GLU A 446 -10.38 3.54 -4.87
CA GLU A 446 -9.17 4.32 -4.59
C GLU A 446 -9.43 5.83 -4.66
N ALA A 447 -10.26 6.27 -5.63
CA ALA A 447 -10.69 7.66 -5.72
C ALA A 447 -11.47 8.11 -4.49
N ARG A 448 -12.39 7.29 -3.98
CA ARG A 448 -13.18 7.57 -2.78
C ARG A 448 -12.35 7.57 -1.50
N ASP A 449 -11.43 6.61 -1.38
CA ASP A 449 -10.50 6.55 -0.26
C ASP A 449 -9.62 7.81 -0.25
N LEU A 450 -9.09 8.24 -1.41
CA LEU A 450 -8.36 9.51 -1.56
C LEU A 450 -9.22 10.71 -1.16
N GLY A 451 -10.46 10.81 -1.67
CA GLY A 451 -11.37 11.91 -1.33
C GLY A 451 -11.66 11.99 0.17
N THR A 452 -11.82 10.84 0.83
CA THR A 452 -12.04 10.75 2.28
C THR A 452 -10.81 11.25 3.05
N GLU A 453 -9.61 10.84 2.64
CA GLU A 453 -8.36 11.30 3.24
C GLU A 453 -8.16 12.82 3.04
N ALA A 454 -8.46 13.34 1.86
CA ALA A 454 -8.35 14.76 1.53
C ALA A 454 -9.35 15.61 2.33
N ALA A 455 -10.59 15.13 2.47
CA ALA A 455 -11.60 15.77 3.29
C ALA A 455 -11.16 15.88 4.75
N LEU A 456 -10.69 14.76 5.33
CA LEU A 456 -10.21 14.71 6.72
C LEU A 456 -9.01 15.63 6.97
N ALA A 457 -8.05 15.66 6.04
CA ALA A 457 -6.87 16.51 6.11
C ALA A 457 -7.21 18.02 6.09
N ASN A 458 -8.34 18.40 5.48
CA ASN A 458 -8.83 19.78 5.41
C ASN A 458 -9.90 20.08 6.49
N GLY A 459 -10.04 19.20 7.48
CA GLY A 459 -10.86 19.46 8.66
C GLY A 459 -12.32 19.03 8.57
N LEU A 460 -12.75 18.37 7.48
CA LEU A 460 -14.10 17.78 7.38
C LEU A 460 -14.28 16.64 8.38
#